data_AF-A0A2G5UEL7-F1
#
_entry.id   AF-A0A2G5UEL7-F1
#
_cell.length_a   1.000
_cell.length_b   1.000
_cell.length_c   1.000
_cell.angle_alpha   90.00
_cell.angle_beta   90.00
_cell.angle_gamma   90.00
#
_symmetry.space_group_name_H-M   'P 1'
#
loop_
_entity.id
_entity.type
_entity.pdbx_description
1 polymer ?
#
loop_
_entity_poly.entity_id
_entity_poly.type
_entity_poly.pdbx_seq_one_letter_code
_entity_poly.pdbx_strand_id
1 'polypeptide(L)'
;MILRVFIFSKNKAFRESQFFVIYAADLIVGIYMSLSEILIGRLFIYITPLCPIIGPYFFTPSIFLKIYFTLSHYAQGFKTISQVLLSLNRMTSVVFPVTCYKSWKNIQTPSMIVLFVMPVGVIWNIIISRVYVNPSSGGFSVNYIKKVEWASLSKLHLAYFIFSLTMIIIFSGITLYGLFVMKTRMKKAETSITVATMVISVEFSSLAMFQVDPYRSEQEN
;
A
#
# COMPACT_ATOMS: atom_id res chain seq x y z
N MET A 1 17.96 -6.37 -7.25
CA MET A 1 18.13 -7.60 -8.07
C MET A 1 16.92 -7.87 -8.97
N ILE A 2 15.69 -7.92 -8.44
CA ILE A 2 14.46 -8.20 -9.24
C ILE A 2 14.13 -7.09 -10.25
N LEU A 3 14.29 -5.82 -9.88
CA LEU A 3 14.16 -4.67 -10.81
C LEU A 3 15.19 -4.67 -11.94
N ARG A 4 16.38 -5.24 -11.71
CA ARG A 4 17.43 -5.38 -12.74
C ARG A 4 17.04 -6.47 -13.74
N VAL A 5 16.43 -7.56 -13.27
CA VAL A 5 15.81 -8.59 -14.13
C VAL A 5 14.60 -8.01 -14.88
N PHE A 6 13.83 -7.09 -14.29
CA PHE A 6 12.71 -6.39 -14.93
C PHE A 6 13.12 -5.52 -16.14
N ILE A 7 14.21 -4.76 -16.02
CA ILE A 7 14.69 -3.87 -17.10
C ILE A 7 15.47 -4.65 -18.18
N PHE A 8 16.26 -5.66 -17.78
CA PHE A 8 17.17 -6.36 -18.70
C PHE A 8 16.64 -7.69 -19.27
N SER A 9 15.51 -8.22 -18.79
CA SER A 9 14.95 -9.46 -19.36
C SER A 9 14.15 -9.18 -20.63
N LYS A 10 14.69 -9.56 -21.79
CA LYS A 10 14.01 -9.54 -23.11
C LYS A 10 12.96 -10.64 -23.29
N ASN A 11 12.72 -11.46 -22.27
CA ASN A 11 11.92 -12.68 -22.42
C ASN A 11 10.41 -12.37 -22.28
N LYS A 12 9.67 -12.35 -23.40
CA LYS A 12 8.21 -12.06 -23.44
C LYS A 12 7.40 -12.92 -22.47
N ALA A 13 7.77 -14.20 -22.31
CA ALA A 13 7.12 -15.12 -21.40
C ALA A 13 7.17 -14.69 -19.92
N PHE A 14 8.22 -13.95 -19.51
CA PHE A 14 8.34 -13.43 -18.14
C PHE A 14 7.50 -12.16 -17.92
N ARG A 15 7.41 -11.30 -18.94
CA ARG A 15 6.62 -10.05 -18.91
C ARG A 15 5.11 -10.29 -18.90
N GLU A 16 4.65 -11.35 -19.57
CA GLU A 16 3.24 -11.74 -19.61
C GLU A 16 2.80 -12.59 -18.40
N SER A 17 3.74 -12.93 -17.51
CA SER A 17 3.39 -13.64 -16.28
C SER A 17 2.53 -12.77 -15.37
N GLN A 18 1.49 -13.36 -14.84
CA GLN A 18 0.38 -12.69 -14.15
C GLN A 18 0.82 -12.16 -12.79
N PHE A 19 1.68 -12.93 -12.14
CA PHE A 19 2.41 -12.54 -10.94
C PHE A 19 3.30 -11.32 -11.20
N PHE A 20 3.93 -11.25 -12.37
CA PHE A 20 4.93 -10.24 -12.68
C PHE A 20 4.32 -8.84 -12.85
N VAL A 21 3.13 -8.74 -13.45
CA VAL A 21 2.45 -7.44 -13.67
C VAL A 21 2.03 -6.80 -12.35
N ILE A 22 1.38 -7.56 -11.47
CA ILE A 22 0.92 -7.06 -10.16
C ILE A 22 2.12 -6.71 -9.28
N TYR A 23 3.14 -7.56 -9.27
CA TYR A 23 4.35 -7.33 -8.48
C TYR A 23 5.14 -6.10 -8.97
N ALA A 24 5.24 -5.88 -10.28
CA ALA A 24 5.90 -4.71 -10.83
C ALA A 24 5.16 -3.41 -10.46
N ALA A 25 3.82 -3.42 -10.52
CA ALA A 25 3.02 -2.27 -10.13
C ALA A 25 3.18 -1.95 -8.63
N ASP A 26 3.17 -2.96 -7.75
CA ASP A 26 3.44 -2.82 -6.31
C ASP A 26 4.82 -2.19 -6.04
N LEU A 27 5.86 -2.64 -6.74
CA LEU A 27 7.21 -2.08 -6.61
C LEU A 27 7.28 -0.61 -7.04
N ILE A 28 6.67 -0.25 -8.17
CA ILE A 28 6.69 1.13 -8.67
C ILE A 28 5.99 2.07 -7.67
N VAL A 29 4.79 1.68 -7.21
CA VAL A 29 4.04 2.45 -6.22
C VAL A 29 4.79 2.49 -4.88
N GLY A 30 5.52 1.44 -4.53
CA GLY A 30 6.36 1.42 -3.35
C GLY A 30 7.55 2.34 -3.38
N ILE A 31 8.24 2.42 -4.52
CA ILE A 31 9.31 3.40 -4.72
C ILE A 31 8.75 4.82 -4.62
N TYR A 32 7.61 5.07 -5.27
CA TYR A 32 6.93 6.36 -5.16
C TYR A 32 6.60 6.71 -3.70
N MET A 33 5.97 5.79 -2.97
CA MET A 33 5.58 6.00 -1.57
C MET A 33 6.80 6.35 -0.71
N SER A 34 7.88 5.56 -0.79
CA SER A 34 9.11 5.80 -0.04
C SER A 34 9.78 7.13 -0.40
N LEU A 35 9.87 7.47 -1.69
CA LEU A 35 10.42 8.76 -2.11
C LEU A 35 9.57 9.93 -1.62
N SER A 36 8.24 9.80 -1.73
CA SER A 36 7.28 10.83 -1.31
C SER A 36 7.31 11.07 0.20
N GLU A 37 7.56 10.03 1.00
CA GLU A 37 7.67 10.14 2.45
C GLU A 37 9.00 10.77 2.86
N ILE A 38 10.11 10.41 2.21
CA ILE A 38 11.43 10.97 2.51
C ILE A 38 11.53 12.44 2.09
N LEU A 39 11.13 12.76 0.85
CA LEU A 39 11.35 14.07 0.24
C LEU A 39 10.35 15.13 0.71
N ILE A 40 9.11 14.73 1.01
CA ILE A 40 8.04 15.66 1.37
C ILE A 40 7.69 15.43 2.84
N GLY A 41 7.20 14.24 3.21
CA GLY A 41 6.74 13.96 4.58
C GLY A 41 7.76 14.33 5.65
N ARG A 42 8.97 13.75 5.59
CA ARG A 42 10.04 14.01 6.57
C ARG A 42 10.64 15.41 6.43
N LEU A 43 10.75 15.93 5.21
CA LEU A 43 11.31 17.25 4.98
C LEU A 43 10.44 18.37 5.60
N PHE A 44 9.11 18.26 5.46
CA PHE A 44 8.17 19.23 6.03
C PHE A 44 7.88 19.04 7.53
N ILE A 45 8.09 17.84 8.08
CA ILE A 45 7.96 17.56 9.52
C ILE A 45 9.22 17.96 10.30
N TYR A 46 10.43 17.66 9.78
CA TYR A 46 11.67 17.79 10.57
C TYR A 46 12.49 19.05 10.28
N ILE A 47 12.26 19.77 9.16
CA ILE A 47 12.98 21.02 8.89
C ILE A 47 12.21 22.21 9.49
N THR A 48 12.35 22.37 10.80
CA THR A 48 11.85 23.50 11.61
C THR A 48 12.18 24.90 11.05
N PRO A 49 13.37 25.18 10.46
CA PRO A 49 13.68 26.53 9.95
C PRO A 49 12.92 26.95 8.68
N LEU A 50 12.21 26.04 8.02
CA LEU A 50 11.32 26.38 6.89
C LEU A 50 9.96 26.93 7.33
N CYS A 51 9.63 26.83 8.63
CA CYS A 51 8.35 27.25 9.20
C CYS A 51 7.98 28.73 8.94
N PRO A 52 8.88 29.73 9.13
CA PRO A 52 8.54 31.13 8.87
C PRO A 52 8.51 31.50 7.37
N ILE A 53 9.21 30.76 6.50
CA ILE A 53 9.31 31.07 5.05
C ILE A 53 8.11 30.50 4.29
N ILE A 54 7.72 29.26 4.60
CA ILE A 54 6.67 28.55 3.86
C ILE A 54 5.32 28.61 4.58
N GLY A 55 5.29 28.94 5.88
CA GLY A 55 4.07 29.17 6.65
C GLY A 55 3.00 30.01 5.92
N PRO A 56 3.31 31.22 5.40
CA PRO A 56 2.31 32.05 4.73
C PRO A 56 1.77 31.45 3.41
N TYR A 57 2.52 30.55 2.76
CA TYR A 57 2.09 29.86 1.53
C TYR A 57 1.22 28.62 1.81
N PHE A 58 1.21 28.11 3.05
CA PHE A 58 0.45 26.91 3.44
C PHE A 58 -0.90 27.19 4.09
N PHE A 59 -1.13 28.42 4.57
CA PHE A 59 -2.46 28.85 5.05
C PHE A 59 -3.47 29.07 3.92
N THR A 60 -3.01 29.15 2.67
CA THR A 60 -3.86 29.06 1.47
C THR A 60 -3.85 27.62 0.95
N PRO A 61 -5.01 27.07 0.51
CA PRO A 61 -5.08 25.69 0.03
C PRO A 61 -4.20 25.50 -1.21
N SER A 62 -3.00 24.94 -1.03
CA SER A 62 -2.09 24.65 -2.12
C SER A 62 -2.53 23.39 -2.86
N ILE A 63 -2.77 23.52 -4.16
CA ILE A 63 -3.12 22.41 -5.05
C ILE A 63 -2.07 21.30 -4.97
N PHE A 64 -0.79 21.67 -4.85
CA PHE A 64 0.32 20.73 -4.71
C PHE A 64 0.14 19.80 -3.50
N LEU A 65 -0.18 20.38 -2.33
CA LEU A 65 -0.25 19.65 -1.09
C LEU A 65 -1.50 18.75 -1.03
N LYS A 66 -2.62 19.20 -1.63
CA LYS A 66 -3.80 18.35 -1.83
C LYS A 66 -3.50 17.16 -2.74
N ILE A 67 -2.78 17.35 -3.84
CA ILE A 67 -2.39 16.27 -4.77
C ILE A 67 -1.46 15.28 -4.05
N TYR A 68 -0.43 15.78 -3.36
CA TYR A 68 0.49 14.94 -2.59
C TYR A 68 -0.26 14.09 -1.57
N PHE A 69 -1.05 14.71 -0.71
CA PHE A 69 -1.78 14.02 0.36
C PHE A 69 -2.73 12.94 -0.19
N THR A 70 -3.47 13.29 -1.25
CA THR A 70 -4.38 12.34 -1.92
C THR A 70 -3.62 11.16 -2.53
N LEU A 71 -2.51 11.43 -3.23
CA LEU A 71 -1.74 10.41 -3.94
C LEU A 71 -0.97 9.49 -2.97
N SER A 72 -0.49 10.02 -1.84
CA SER A 72 0.14 9.23 -0.78
C SER A 72 -0.85 8.26 -0.13
N HIS A 73 -2.06 8.71 0.21
CA HIS A 73 -3.10 7.82 0.76
C HIS A 73 -3.61 6.81 -0.29
N TYR A 74 -3.68 7.20 -1.56
CA TYR A 74 -3.99 6.29 -2.65
C TYR A 74 -2.94 5.18 -2.76
N ALA A 75 -1.65 5.55 -2.75
CA ALA A 75 -0.53 4.61 -2.84
C ALA A 75 -0.54 3.61 -1.66
N GLN A 76 -0.91 4.05 -0.47
CA GLN A 76 -1.08 3.17 0.70
C GLN A 76 -2.19 2.14 0.46
N GLY A 77 -3.37 2.57 0.01
CA GLY A 77 -4.47 1.66 -0.32
C GLY A 77 -4.12 0.67 -1.44
N PHE A 78 -3.43 1.14 -2.48
CA PHE A 78 -2.94 0.33 -3.59
C PHE A 78 -2.01 -0.79 -3.13
N LYS A 79 -1.05 -0.47 -2.25
CA LYS A 79 -0.12 -1.46 -1.69
C LYS A 79 -0.83 -2.54 -0.90
N THR A 80 -1.79 -2.15 -0.07
CA THR A 80 -2.54 -3.11 0.74
C THR A 80 -3.28 -4.12 -0.15
N ILE A 81 -3.92 -3.69 -1.25
CA ILE A 81 -4.54 -4.61 -2.22
C ILE A 81 -3.53 -5.47 -2.93
N SER A 82 -2.43 -4.86 -3.38
CA SER A 82 -1.39 -5.56 -4.10
C SER A 82 -0.89 -6.75 -3.29
N GLN A 83 -0.69 -6.58 -1.98
CA GLN A 83 -0.28 -7.65 -1.08
C GLN A 83 -1.33 -8.78 -0.96
N VAL A 84 -2.63 -8.44 -0.92
CA VAL A 84 -3.71 -9.44 -0.93
C VAL A 84 -3.70 -10.23 -2.25
N LEU A 85 -3.61 -9.55 -3.40
CA LEU A 85 -3.59 -10.21 -4.70
C LEU A 85 -2.33 -11.06 -4.90
N LEU A 86 -1.17 -10.58 -4.45
CA LEU A 86 0.08 -11.34 -4.49
C LEU A 86 0.03 -12.58 -3.60
N SER A 87 -0.57 -12.50 -2.41
CA SER A 87 -0.73 -13.66 -1.53
C SER A 87 -1.74 -14.68 -2.09
N LEU A 88 -2.85 -14.21 -2.69
CA LEU A 88 -3.80 -15.07 -3.42
C LEU A 88 -3.14 -15.78 -4.61
N ASN A 89 -2.29 -15.06 -5.37
CA ASN A 89 -1.58 -15.62 -6.52
C ASN A 89 -0.66 -16.78 -6.12
N ARG A 90 0.07 -16.60 -5.01
CA ARG A 90 0.94 -17.65 -4.46
C ARG A 90 0.15 -18.85 -3.95
N MET A 91 -0.93 -18.60 -3.20
CA MET A 91 -1.82 -19.67 -2.76
C MET A 91 -2.33 -20.50 -3.94
N THR A 92 -2.80 -19.84 -5.00
CA THR A 92 -3.32 -20.53 -6.19
C THR A 92 -2.23 -21.36 -6.89
N SER A 93 -1.00 -20.84 -6.94
CA SER A 93 0.14 -21.52 -7.55
C SER A 93 0.57 -22.78 -6.78
N VAL A 94 0.46 -22.76 -5.45
CA VAL A 94 0.80 -23.91 -4.60
C VAL A 94 -0.31 -24.96 -4.57
N VAL A 95 -1.56 -24.54 -4.43
CA VAL A 95 -2.71 -25.45 -4.30
C VAL A 95 -3.09 -26.07 -5.65
N PHE A 96 -3.03 -25.28 -6.73
CA PHE A 96 -3.47 -25.69 -8.06
C PHE A 96 -2.39 -25.42 -9.14
N PRO A 97 -1.21 -26.05 -9.05
CA PRO A 97 -0.07 -25.73 -9.92
C PRO A 97 -0.36 -25.92 -11.42
N VAL A 98 -1.19 -26.90 -11.79
CA VAL A 98 -1.48 -27.26 -13.19
C VAL A 98 -2.49 -26.31 -13.85
N THR A 99 -3.46 -25.79 -13.08
CA THR A 99 -4.52 -24.92 -13.59
C THR A 99 -4.29 -23.44 -13.27
N CYS A 100 -3.30 -23.10 -12.43
CA CYS A 100 -3.00 -21.73 -11.99
C CYS A 100 -2.94 -20.75 -13.18
N TYR A 101 -2.17 -21.07 -14.22
CA TYR A 101 -2.03 -20.23 -15.41
C TYR A 101 -3.37 -20.00 -16.14
N LYS A 102 -4.21 -21.03 -16.27
CA LYS A 102 -5.50 -20.92 -16.97
C LYS A 102 -6.51 -20.12 -16.14
N SER A 103 -6.56 -20.36 -14.83
CA SER A 103 -7.47 -19.66 -13.91
C SER A 103 -7.11 -18.18 -13.79
N TRP A 104 -5.83 -17.88 -13.60
CA TRP A 104 -5.40 -16.50 -13.48
C TRP A 104 -5.53 -15.75 -14.81
N LYS A 105 -5.46 -16.39 -15.98
CA LYS A 105 -5.67 -15.72 -17.29
C LYS A 105 -7.03 -15.03 -17.38
N ASN A 106 -8.07 -15.64 -16.83
CA ASN A 106 -9.40 -15.03 -16.78
C ASN A 106 -9.53 -14.00 -15.65
N ILE A 107 -8.81 -14.18 -14.53
CA ILE A 107 -8.94 -13.35 -13.33
C ILE A 107 -7.96 -12.16 -13.34
N GLN A 108 -6.97 -12.12 -14.23
CA GLN A 108 -5.97 -11.05 -14.27
C GLN A 108 -6.57 -9.68 -14.59
N THR A 109 -7.43 -9.57 -15.61
CA THR A 109 -8.11 -8.32 -15.95
C THR A 109 -8.95 -7.78 -14.78
N PRO A 110 -9.85 -8.56 -14.15
CA PRO A 110 -10.59 -8.06 -12.99
C PRO A 110 -9.68 -7.74 -11.79
N SER A 111 -8.57 -8.48 -11.61
CA SER A 111 -7.60 -8.19 -10.53
C SER A 111 -6.94 -6.83 -10.72
N MET A 112 -6.58 -6.47 -11.95
CA MET A 112 -6.04 -5.16 -12.27
C MET A 112 -7.08 -4.05 -12.06
N ILE A 113 -8.33 -4.28 -12.46
CA ILE A 113 -9.42 -3.30 -12.22
C ILE A 113 -9.60 -3.07 -10.71
N VAL A 114 -9.71 -4.14 -9.92
CA VAL A 114 -9.83 -4.04 -8.46
C VAL A 114 -8.65 -3.30 -7.86
N LEU A 115 -7.43 -3.59 -8.32
CA LEU A 115 -6.21 -2.97 -7.83
C LEU A 115 -6.18 -1.44 -8.00
N PHE A 116 -6.72 -0.90 -9.10
CA PHE A 116 -6.78 0.55 -9.33
C PHE A 116 -8.07 1.21 -8.80
N VAL A 117 -9.19 0.49 -8.78
CA VAL A 117 -10.49 1.06 -8.40
C VAL A 117 -10.70 1.04 -6.88
N MET A 118 -10.33 -0.05 -6.19
CA MET A 118 -10.61 -0.17 -4.76
C MET A 118 -9.92 0.90 -3.88
N PRO A 119 -8.67 1.35 -4.16
CA PRO A 119 -8.06 2.43 -3.39
C PRO A 119 -8.85 3.74 -3.47
N VAL A 120 -9.54 4.01 -4.59
CA VAL A 120 -10.42 5.19 -4.74
C VAL A 120 -11.56 5.16 -3.72
N GLY A 121 -12.07 3.97 -3.40
CA GLY A 121 -13.07 3.76 -2.35
C GLY A 121 -12.60 4.10 -0.94
N VAL A 122 -11.29 4.22 -0.71
CA VAL A 122 -10.72 4.67 0.57
C VAL A 122 -10.48 6.19 0.57
N ILE A 123 -10.03 6.74 -0.55
CA ILE A 123 -9.61 8.15 -0.64
C ILE A 123 -10.68 9.14 -1.10
N TRP A 124 -11.87 8.69 -1.53
CA TRP A 124 -12.92 9.57 -2.05
C TRP A 124 -13.28 10.72 -1.09
N ASN A 125 -13.26 10.48 0.22
CA ASN A 125 -13.55 11.51 1.21
C ASN A 125 -12.49 12.63 1.18
N ILE A 126 -11.22 12.32 0.91
CA ILE A 126 -10.15 13.32 0.74
C ILE A 126 -10.34 14.14 -0.54
N ILE A 127 -10.73 13.48 -1.64
CA ILE A 127 -10.91 14.14 -2.94
C ILE A 127 -11.91 15.30 -2.81
N ILE A 128 -13.01 15.05 -2.08
CA ILE A 128 -14.09 16.02 -1.87
C ILE A 128 -13.75 17.03 -0.76
N SER A 129 -12.94 16.63 0.22
CA SER A 129 -12.61 17.46 1.38
C SER A 129 -11.58 18.55 1.06
N ARG A 130 -11.54 19.59 1.91
CA ARG A 130 -10.46 20.58 1.91
C ARG A 130 -9.30 20.07 2.76
N VAL A 131 -8.14 19.98 2.13
CA VAL A 131 -6.86 19.65 2.78
C VAL A 131 -6.22 20.96 3.23
N TYR A 132 -5.76 21.00 4.47
CA TYR A 132 -5.09 22.13 5.09
C TYR A 132 -3.89 21.63 5.89
N VAL A 133 -3.01 22.56 6.26
CA VAL A 133 -1.81 22.24 7.02
C VAL A 133 -1.94 22.86 8.40
N ASN A 134 -1.76 22.05 9.45
CA ASN A 134 -1.65 22.53 10.82
C ASN A 134 -0.19 22.51 11.27
N PRO A 135 0.30 23.55 11.97
CA PRO A 135 1.58 23.47 12.65
C PRO A 135 1.51 22.43 13.77
N SER A 136 2.40 21.45 13.75
CA SER A 136 2.47 20.38 14.76
C SER A 136 3.92 20.04 15.08
N SER A 137 4.27 20.02 16.38
CA SER A 137 5.58 19.59 16.93
C SER A 137 6.82 20.15 16.21
N GLY A 138 6.83 21.43 15.84
CA GLY A 138 7.98 22.09 15.19
C GLY A 138 8.05 21.92 13.67
N GLY A 139 7.02 21.36 13.03
CA GLY A 139 6.87 21.24 11.58
C GLY A 139 5.42 21.42 11.11
N PHE A 140 5.11 20.89 9.92
CA PHE A 140 3.80 20.97 9.29
C PHE A 140 3.14 19.59 9.18
N SER A 141 1.92 19.44 9.70
CA SER A 141 1.08 18.24 9.54
C SER A 141 -0.06 18.53 8.57
N VAL A 142 -0.30 17.61 7.63
CA VAL A 142 -1.37 17.75 6.64
C VAL A 142 -2.64 17.08 7.16
N ASN A 143 -3.68 17.89 7.33
CA ASN A 143 -4.99 17.47 7.80
C ASN A 143 -6.08 17.82 6.78
N TYR A 144 -7.28 17.28 6.96
CA TYR A 144 -8.41 17.59 6.07
C TYR A 144 -9.68 17.81 6.88
N ILE A 145 -10.52 18.73 6.40
CA ILE A 145 -11.83 19.00 7.01
C ILE A 145 -12.77 17.92 6.53
N LYS A 146 -13.19 17.04 7.44
CA LYS A 146 -14.08 15.93 7.15
C LYS A 146 -15.43 16.45 6.66
N LYS A 147 -15.77 16.20 5.39
CA LYS A 147 -17.11 16.50 4.88
C LYS A 147 -18.16 15.47 5.32
N VAL A 148 -17.72 14.25 5.60
CA VAL A 148 -18.54 13.14 6.08
C VAL A 148 -17.90 12.58 7.35
N GLU A 149 -18.54 12.81 8.51
CA GLU A 149 -17.98 12.50 9.84
C GLU A 149 -17.86 11.00 10.13
N TRP A 150 -18.82 10.19 9.64
CA TRP A 150 -18.81 8.74 9.86
C TRP A 150 -17.70 8.04 9.06
N ALA A 151 -17.30 8.60 7.92
CA ALA A 151 -16.34 8.03 6.97
C ALA A 151 -14.94 8.62 7.12
N SER A 152 -14.46 8.81 8.35
CA SER A 152 -13.11 9.34 8.59
C SER A 152 -12.06 8.48 7.88
N LEU A 153 -11.14 9.12 7.16
CA LEU A 153 -10.03 8.50 6.42
C LEU A 153 -9.31 7.43 7.23
N SER A 154 -8.95 7.71 8.49
CA SER A 154 -8.28 6.75 9.38
C SER A 154 -9.15 5.52 9.67
N LYS A 155 -10.46 5.68 9.83
CA LYS A 155 -11.40 4.57 10.05
C LYS A 155 -11.51 3.70 8.80
N LEU A 156 -11.59 4.32 7.61
CA LEU A 156 -11.63 3.62 6.34
C LEU A 156 -10.33 2.85 6.09
N HIS A 157 -9.17 3.49 6.27
CA HIS A 157 -7.87 2.81 6.16
C HIS A 157 -7.74 1.67 7.16
N LEU A 158 -8.16 1.86 8.42
CA LEU A 158 -8.09 0.81 9.44
C LEU A 158 -8.95 -0.40 9.08
N ALA A 159 -10.21 -0.19 8.71
CA ALA A 159 -11.12 -1.27 8.31
C ALA A 159 -10.57 -2.04 7.10
N TYR A 160 -10.07 -1.30 6.12
CA TYR A 160 -9.45 -1.84 4.92
C TYR A 160 -8.21 -2.69 5.22
N PHE A 161 -7.39 -2.18 6.14
CA PHE A 161 -6.16 -2.81 6.55
C PHE A 161 -6.42 -4.11 7.31
N ILE A 162 -7.34 -4.10 8.28
CA ILE A 162 -7.74 -5.30 9.03
C ILE A 162 -8.25 -6.38 8.08
N PHE A 163 -9.19 -6.03 7.18
CA PHE A 163 -9.73 -6.97 6.21
C PHE A 163 -8.64 -7.60 5.34
N SER A 164 -7.72 -6.77 4.84
CA SER A 164 -6.62 -7.22 3.99
C SER A 164 -5.63 -8.10 4.74
N LEU A 165 -5.30 -7.75 5.99
CA LEU A 165 -4.42 -8.54 6.84
C LEU A 165 -5.01 -9.93 7.12
N THR A 166 -6.31 -10.01 7.44
CA THR A 166 -7.00 -11.30 7.63
C THR A 166 -6.89 -12.18 6.39
N MET A 167 -7.15 -11.62 5.20
CA MET A 167 -7.02 -12.37 3.95
C MET A 167 -5.59 -12.84 3.69
N ILE A 168 -4.60 -11.97 3.89
CA ILE A 168 -3.18 -12.31 3.72
C ILE A 168 -2.78 -13.45 4.65
N ILE A 169 -3.19 -13.42 5.92
CA ILE A 169 -2.90 -14.48 6.89
C ILE A 169 -3.51 -15.81 6.44
N ILE A 170 -4.79 -15.80 6.02
CA ILE A 170 -5.47 -17.00 5.53
C ILE A 170 -4.75 -17.58 4.30
N PHE A 171 -4.51 -16.76 3.27
CA PHE A 171 -3.85 -17.22 2.05
C PHE A 171 -2.42 -17.69 2.31
N SER A 172 -1.69 -16.99 3.17
CA SER A 172 -0.34 -17.38 3.56
C SER A 172 -0.32 -18.69 4.35
N GLY A 173 -1.28 -18.90 5.24
CA GLY A 173 -1.45 -20.16 5.96
C GLY A 173 -1.71 -21.34 5.03
N ILE A 174 -2.62 -21.19 4.07
CA ILE A 174 -2.90 -22.23 3.07
C ILE A 174 -1.67 -22.49 2.18
N THR A 175 -0.98 -21.43 1.77
CA THR A 175 0.26 -21.53 0.98
C THR A 175 1.33 -22.32 1.74
N LEU A 176 1.55 -22.01 3.03
CA LEU A 176 2.50 -22.75 3.86
C LEU A 176 2.10 -24.21 4.05
N TYR A 177 0.81 -24.51 4.24
CA TYR A 177 0.32 -25.87 4.34
C TYR A 177 0.56 -26.66 3.04
N GLY A 178 0.19 -26.09 1.88
CA GLY A 178 0.44 -26.72 0.58
C GLY A 178 1.92 -26.94 0.31
N LEU A 179 2.77 -25.99 0.71
CA LEU A 179 4.23 -26.10 0.65
C LEU A 179 4.81 -27.16 1.60
N PHE A 180 4.17 -27.42 2.73
CA PHE A 180 4.58 -28.47 3.65
C PHE A 180 4.33 -29.85 3.03
N VAL A 181 3.21 -30.01 2.34
CA VAL A 181 2.81 -31.24 1.63
C VAL A 181 3.71 -31.50 0.40
N MET A 182 4.22 -30.46 -0.26
CA MET A 182 5.12 -30.60 -1.41
C MET A 182 6.59 -30.88 -1.00
N LYS A 183 7.21 -31.92 -1.61
CA LYS A 183 8.62 -32.32 -1.41
C LYS A 183 9.63 -31.68 -2.39
N THR A 184 9.24 -30.67 -3.17
CA THR A 184 10.03 -30.13 -4.29
C THR A 184 11.02 -29.03 -3.88
N ARG A 185 12.11 -28.86 -4.65
CA ARG A 185 13.15 -27.84 -4.41
C ARG A 185 12.65 -26.37 -4.45
N MET A 186 11.47 -26.11 -5.02
CA MET A 186 10.84 -24.78 -5.01
C MET A 186 10.36 -24.34 -3.61
N LYS A 187 10.26 -25.28 -2.65
CA LYS A 187 9.85 -25.02 -1.26
C LYS A 187 10.65 -23.91 -0.59
N LYS A 188 11.99 -23.93 -0.66
CA LYS A 188 12.82 -22.93 0.02
C LYS A 188 12.59 -21.50 -0.52
N ALA A 189 12.42 -21.36 -1.83
CA ALA A 189 12.20 -20.06 -2.46
C ALA A 189 10.83 -19.50 -2.08
N GLU A 190 9.77 -20.30 -2.22
CA GLU A 190 8.42 -19.87 -1.90
C GLU A 190 8.18 -19.65 -0.40
N THR A 191 8.80 -20.46 0.48
CA THR A 191 8.77 -20.21 1.94
C THR A 191 9.45 -18.89 2.27
N SER A 192 10.63 -18.60 1.71
CA SER A 192 11.33 -17.33 1.94
C SER A 192 10.50 -16.12 1.49
N ILE A 193 9.87 -16.21 0.31
CA ILE A 193 9.04 -15.13 -0.23
C ILE A 193 7.75 -14.96 0.60
N THR A 194 7.16 -16.05 1.09
CA THR A 194 5.96 -16.02 1.95
C THR A 194 6.28 -15.41 3.32
N VAL A 195 7.39 -15.80 3.94
CA VAL A 195 7.88 -15.19 5.19
C VAL A 195 8.14 -13.69 4.99
N ALA A 196 8.80 -13.29 3.90
CA ALA A 196 9.03 -11.87 3.60
C ALA A 196 7.71 -11.09 3.47
N THR A 197 6.65 -11.70 2.94
CA THR A 197 5.34 -11.04 2.81
C THR A 197 4.62 -10.92 4.14
N MET A 198 4.76 -11.91 5.04
CA MET A 198 4.28 -11.78 6.41
C MET A 198 5.00 -10.64 7.15
N VAL A 199 6.33 -10.57 7.05
CA VAL A 199 7.12 -9.49 7.66
C VAL A 199 6.67 -8.13 7.15
N ILE A 200 6.57 -7.96 5.82
CA ILE A 200 6.08 -6.71 5.21
C ILE A 200 4.67 -6.37 5.70
N SER A 201 3.75 -7.35 5.78
CA SER A 201 2.38 -7.10 6.27
C SER A 201 2.35 -6.64 7.73
N VAL A 202 3.24 -7.17 8.58
CA VAL A 202 3.38 -6.75 9.98
C VAL A 202 3.98 -5.34 10.05
N GLU A 203 5.00 -5.03 9.26
CA GLU A 203 5.56 -3.66 9.20
C GLU A 203 4.51 -2.62 8.80
N PHE A 204 3.70 -2.93 7.77
CA PHE A 204 2.57 -2.06 7.39
C PHE A 204 1.51 -1.93 8.50
N SER A 205 1.28 -2.99 9.27
CA SER A 205 0.36 -2.97 10.43
C SER A 205 0.85 -2.03 11.51
N SER A 206 2.14 -2.12 11.84
CA SER A 206 2.76 -1.25 12.83
C SER A 206 2.70 0.22 12.40
N LEU A 207 3.00 0.51 11.14
CA LEU A 207 2.89 1.88 10.59
C LEU A 207 1.45 2.41 10.66
N ALA A 208 0.45 1.57 10.40
CA ALA A 208 -0.95 1.96 10.51
C ALA A 208 -1.34 2.29 11.96
N MET A 209 -0.86 1.51 12.95
CA MET A 209 -1.08 1.80 14.37
C MET A 209 -0.44 3.15 14.78
N PHE A 210 0.80 3.39 14.35
CA PHE A 210 1.46 4.68 14.59
C PHE A 210 0.81 5.87 13.88
N GLN A 211 0.08 5.65 12.77
CA GLN A 211 -0.73 6.71 12.15
C GLN A 211 -2.01 7.01 12.93
N VAL A 212 -2.49 6.08 13.76
CA VAL A 212 -3.70 6.25 14.60
C VAL A 212 -3.38 6.95 15.93
N ASP A 213 -2.20 6.71 16.50
CA ASP A 213 -1.81 7.28 17.81
C ASP A 213 -1.69 8.82 17.88
N PRO A 214 -1.15 9.58 16.90
CA PRO A 214 -1.05 11.04 17.02
C PRO A 214 -2.41 11.76 17.01
N TYR A 215 -3.50 11.07 16.66
CA TYR A 215 -4.85 11.63 16.68
C TYR A 215 -5.58 11.45 18.02
N ARG A 216 -5.11 10.56 18.91
CA ARG A 216 -5.71 10.37 20.23
C ARG A 216 -5.47 11.57 21.15
N SER A 217 -4.34 12.26 20.98
CA SER A 217 -4.02 13.49 21.70
C SER A 217 -4.81 14.74 21.26
N GLU A 218 -5.53 14.70 20.14
CA GLU A 218 -6.32 15.83 19.61
C GLU A 218 -7.83 15.70 19.91
N GLN A 219 -8.29 14.58 20.50
CA GLN A 219 -9.67 14.42 20.99
C GLN A 219 -9.81 14.56 22.52
N GLU A 220 -8.69 14.68 23.24
CA GLU A 220 -8.66 14.86 24.70
C GLU A 220 -8.34 16.31 25.14
N ASN A 221 -8.35 17.28 24.22
CA ASN A 221 -8.21 18.72 24.53
C ASN A 221 -9.23 19.57 23.78
#